data_AF-A0A932ZLN6-F1
#
_entry.id   AF-A0A932ZLN6-F1
#
_cell.length_a   1.000
_cell.length_b   1.000
_cell.length_c   1.000
_cell.angle_alpha   90.00
_cell.angle_beta   90.00
_cell.angle_gamma   90.00
#
_symmetry.space_group_name_H-M   'P 1'
#
loop_
_entity.id
_entity.type
_entity.pdbx_description
1 polymer ?
#
loop_
_entity_poly.entity_id
_entity_poly.type
_entity_poly.pdbx_seq_one_letter_code
_entity_poly.pdbx_strand_id
1 'polypeptide(L)' 'MARVTVEDCLTQVVNRFALVHAAVKRAKMLFKGSHPTVECENREIVTALREIAAGKVKIAEPEEEKKKKKKH' A
#
# COMPACT_ATOMS: atom_id res chain seq x y z
N MET A 1 -16.92 8.61 9.73
CA MET A 1 -16.14 7.77 8.80
C MET A 1 -15.35 8.69 7.87
N ALA A 2 -14.09 9.00 8.20
CA ALA A 2 -13.29 9.91 7.37
C ALA A 2 -13.06 9.29 5.99
N ARG A 3 -13.25 10.02 4.89
CA ARG A 3 -13.04 9.48 3.54
C ARG A 3 -11.55 9.54 3.21
N VAL A 4 -10.91 8.41 2.91
CA VAL A 4 -9.55 8.39 2.35
C VAL A 4 -9.64 8.71 0.86
N THR A 5 -8.77 9.56 0.34
CA THR A 5 -8.73 9.88 -1.08
C THR A 5 -7.52 9.25 -1.77
N VAL A 6 -7.54 9.26 -3.11
CA VAL A 6 -6.41 8.77 -3.90
C VAL A 6 -5.25 9.75 -3.79
N GLU A 7 -5.50 11.06 -3.68
CA GLU A 7 -4.45 12.05 -3.48
C GLU A 7 -3.63 11.76 -2.21
N ASP A 8 -4.29 11.39 -1.10
CA ASP A 8 -3.62 11.02 0.15
C ASP A 8 -2.63 9.87 -0.06
N CYS A 9 -3.03 8.86 -0.85
CA CYS A 9 -2.20 7.71 -1.14
C CYS A 9 -1.04 8.03 -2.10
N LEU A 10 -1.25 8.98 -3.02
CA LEU A 10 -0.23 9.40 -3.99
C LEU A 10 0.90 10.22 -3.38
N THR A 11 0.69 10.80 -2.18
CA THR A 11 1.79 11.42 -1.41
C THR A 11 2.86 10.41 -1.02
N GLN A 12 2.48 9.14 -0.85
CA GLN A 12 3.37 8.04 -0.46
C GLN A 12 3.81 7.19 -1.66
N VAL A 13 3.03 7.19 -2.75
CA VAL A 13 3.27 6.37 -3.94
C VAL A 13 3.06 7.21 -5.19
N VAL A 14 4.14 7.63 -5.83
CA VAL A 14 4.06 8.50 -7.02
C VAL A 14 3.34 7.80 -8.19
N ASN A 15 3.50 6.48 -8.32
CA ASN A 15 2.92 5.71 -9.42
C ASN A 15 1.57 5.08 -9.04
N ARG A 16 0.51 5.48 -9.75
CA ARG A 16 -0.87 4.96 -9.58
C ARG A 16 -0.98 3.45 -9.78
N PHE A 17 -0.24 2.87 -10.73
CA PHE A 17 -0.24 1.41 -10.92
C PHE A 17 0.42 0.70 -9.74
N ALA A 18 1.56 1.22 -9.28
CA ALA A 18 2.23 0.68 -8.10
C ALA A 18 1.33 0.77 -6.85
N LEU A 19 0.57 1.86 -6.70
CA LEU A 19 -0.44 2.02 -5.65
C LEU A 19 -1.50 0.92 -5.72
N VAL A 20 -2.08 0.66 -6.88
CA VAL A 20 -3.10 -0.40 -7.06
C VAL A 20 -2.52 -1.77 -6.70
N HIS A 21 -1.33 -2.10 -7.21
CA HIS A 21 -0.67 -3.37 -6.90
C HIS A 21 -0.37 -3.53 -5.41
N ALA A 22 0.11 -2.47 -4.75
CA ALA A 22 0.38 -2.46 -3.32
C ALA A 22 -0.89 -2.63 -2.49
N ALA A 23 -1.95 -1.88 -2.81
CA ALA A 23 -3.23 -1.95 -2.12
C ALA A 23 -3.84 -3.35 -2.22
N VAL A 24 -3.84 -3.97 -3.41
CA VAL A 24 -4.34 -5.34 -3.60
C VAL A 24 -3.50 -6.34 -2.80
N LYS A 25 -2.17 -6.23 -2.84
CA LYS A 25 -1.27 -7.12 -2.09
C LYS A 25 -1.53 -7.03 -0.59
N ARG A 26 -1.67 -5.81 -0.05
CA ARG A 26 -1.93 -5.59 1.37
C ARG A 26 -3.34 -6.02 1.77
N ALA A 27 -4.36 -5.71 0.98
CA ALA A 27 -5.73 -6.16 1.23
C ALA A 27 -5.82 -7.69 1.30
N LYS A 28 -5.13 -8.41 0.39
CA LYS A 28 -5.03 -9.88 0.45
C LYS A 28 -4.40 -10.40 1.74
N MET A 29 -3.44 -9.68 2.33
CA MET A 29 -2.87 -10.05 3.64
C MET A 29 -3.89 -9.86 4.76
N LEU A 30 -4.62 -8.74 4.75
CA LEU A 30 -5.69 -8.47 5.71
C LEU A 30 -6.80 -9.52 5.63
N PHE A 31 -7.21 -9.91 4.42
CA PHE A 31 -8.16 -11.01 4.19
C PHE A 31 -7.68 -12.35 4.76
N LYS A 32 -6.36 -12.58 4.80
CA LYS A 32 -5.77 -13.79 5.40
C LYS A 32 -5.66 -13.70 6.93
N GLY A 33 -6.20 -12.66 7.56
CA GLY A 33 -6.15 -12.44 9.01
C GLY A 33 -4.92 -11.67 9.50
N SER A 34 -4.13 -11.05 8.59
CA SER A 34 -3.04 -10.17 9.01
C SER A 34 -3.60 -8.99 9.81
N HIS A 35 -2.92 -8.62 10.89
CA HIS A 35 -3.38 -7.52 11.73
C HIS A 35 -3.25 -6.17 10.99
N PRO A 36 -4.31 -5.34 11.03
CA PRO A 36 -4.25 -3.97 10.54
C PRO A 36 -3.37 -3.12 11.46
N THR A 37 -2.62 -2.21 10.85
CA THR A 37 -1.72 -1.25 11.51
C THR A 37 -2.38 0.10 11.77
N VAL A 38 -3.58 0.29 11.25
CA VAL A 38 -4.47 1.43 11.47
C VAL A 38 -5.81 0.89 11.92
N GLU A 39 -6.34 1.43 13.02
CA GLU A 39 -7.69 1.13 13.47
C GLU A 39 -8.70 1.65 12.44
N CYS A 40 -9.50 0.74 11.90
CA CYS A 40 -10.37 1.01 10.78
C CYS A 40 -11.50 -0.01 10.74
N GLU A 41 -12.76 0.46 10.78
CA GLU A 41 -13.96 -0.36 10.64
C GLU A 41 -14.37 -0.57 9.17
N ASN A 42 -13.54 -0.17 8.21
CA ASN A 42 -13.83 -0.34 6.79
C ASN A 42 -13.38 -1.71 6.29
N ARG A 43 -13.83 -2.08 5.08
CA ARG A 43 -13.32 -3.25 4.35
C ARG A 43 -11.80 -3.17 4.18
N GLU A 44 -11.19 -4.33 4.07
CA GLU A 44 -9.75 -4.59 3.99
C GLU A 44 -9.06 -3.75 2.90
N ILE A 45 -9.74 -3.53 1.77
CA ILE A 45 -9.20 -2.70 0.68
C ILE A 45 -9.07 -1.23 1.07
N VAL A 46 -10.02 -0.68 1.83
CA VAL A 46 -10.00 0.70 2.32
C VAL A 46 -8.99 0.81 3.47
N THR A 47 -8.94 -0.19 4.34
CA THR A 47 -7.92 -0.28 5.40
C THR A 47 -6.52 -0.28 4.79
N ALA A 48 -6.26 -1.08 3.76
CA ALA A 48 -4.98 -1.10 3.05
C ALA A 48 -4.59 0.28 2.47
N LEU A 49 -5.54 0.98 1.82
CA LEU A 49 -5.28 2.34 1.31
C LEU A 49 -4.98 3.34 2.42
N ARG A 50 -5.66 3.25 3.57
CA ARG A 50 -5.35 4.09 4.74
C ARG A 50 -3.98 3.79 5.33
N GLU A 51 -3.59 2.53 5.41
CA GLU A 51 -2.26 2.16 5.88
C GLU A 51 -1.16 2.67 4.93
N ILE A 52 -1.43 2.67 3.63
CA ILE A 52 -0.55 3.26 2.62
C ILE A 52 -0.48 4.78 2.79
N ALA A 53 -1.61 5.49 2.88
CA ALA A 53 -1.64 6.93 3.11
C ALA A 53 -0.96 7.35 4.42
N ALA A 54 -1.04 6.52 5.46
CA ALA A 54 -0.36 6.73 6.73
C ALA A 54 1.14 6.35 6.72
N GLY A 55 1.68 5.90 5.58
CA GLY A 55 3.09 5.47 5.46
C GLY A 55 3.44 4.22 6.26
N LYS A 56 2.44 3.47 6.76
CA LYS A 56 2.64 2.25 7.58
C LYS A 56 2.87 1.00 6.75
N VAL A 57 2.58 1.05 5.45
CA VAL A 57 2.88 -0.02 4.50
C VAL A 57 4.05 0.40 3.62
N LYS A 58 5.19 -0.26 3.78
CA LYS A 58 6.36 -0.05 2.91
C LYS A 58 6.10 -0.70 1.56
N ILE A 59 5.94 0.13 0.55
CA ILE A 59 5.82 -0.32 -0.84
C ILE A 59 7.24 -0.48 -1.35
N ALA A 60 7.66 -1.72 -1.56
CA ALA A 60 8.88 -1.97 -2.30
C ALA A 60 8.68 -1.37 -3.69
N GLU A 61 9.47 -0.35 -4.03
CA GLU A 61 9.55 0.17 -5.38
C GLU A 61 9.74 -1.01 -6.36
N PRO A 62 9.14 -0.94 -7.56
CA PRO A 62 9.19 -2.03 -8.52
C PRO A 62 10.64 -2.48 -8.67
N GLU A 63 10.86 -3.78 -8.53
CA GLU A 63 12.19 -4.43 -8.49
C GLU A 63 13.03 -4.26 -9.77
N GLU A 64 12.61 -3.44 -10.73
CA GLU A 64 13.38 -3.11 -11.93
C GLU A 64 14.73 -2.45 -11.60
N GLU A 65 14.87 -1.76 -10.46
CA GLU A 65 16.16 -1.20 -10.04
C GLU A 65 17.08 -2.17 -9.29
N LYS A 66 16.54 -3.23 -8.66
CA LYS A 66 17.35 -4.18 -7.87
C LYS A 66 18.15 -5.14 -8.75
N LYS A 67 17.73 -5.37 -10.00
CA LYS A 67 18.49 -6.20 -10.95
C LYS A 67 19.68 -5.49 -11.59
N LYS A 68 19.74 -4.15 -11.57
CA LYS A 68 20.90 -3.39 -12.09
C LYS A 68 22.05 -3.25 -11.10
N LYS A 69 21.79 -3.20 -9.79
CA LYS A 69 22.83 -3.02 -8.75
C LYS A 69 23.60 -4.29 -8.36
N LYS A 70 23.20 -5.48 -8.82
CA LYS A 70 23.92 -6.76 -8.57
C LYS A 70 24.89 -7.17 -9.70
N LYS A 71 25.11 -6.31 -10.69
CA LYS A 71 25.93 -6.59 -11.88
C LYS A 71 27.16 -5.68 -12.04
N HIS A 72 27.60 -5.00 -10.98
CA HIS A 72 28.89 -4.31 -10.96
C HIS A 72 29.75 -4.90 -9.85
#